data_AF-A0A7C2Q5L1-F1
#
_entry.id   AF-A0A7C2Q5L1-F1
#
_cell.length_a   1.000
_cell.length_b   1.000
_cell.length_c   1.000
_cell.angle_alpha   90.00
_cell.angle_beta   90.00
_cell.angle_gamma   90.00
#
_symmetry.space_group_name_H-M   'P 1'
#
loop_
_entity.id
_entity.type
_entity.pdbx_description
1 polymer ?
#
loop_
_entity_poly.entity_id
_entity_poly.type
_entity_poly.pdbx_seq_one_letter_code
_entity_poly.pdbx_strand_id
1 'polypeptide(L)'
;MPMTRRTTNWRTGTRRTGTRGRGITTAIRSFTPTSYNPMRFTPARREVTAKIQSFRNIHEQFTGTNKVTAFSPSAVNKWINFINSGSYIYKFTNTQFCRFFGTRFNRSAPTAAYKYLRTRFGGAIKGVTRGKGNTWLVAATPRVSARPFSSYTWK
;
A
#
# COMPACT_ATOMS: atom_id res chain seq x y z
N MET A 1 -28.65 -49.16 10.61
CA MET A 1 -28.14 -49.60 11.93
C MET A 1 -28.52 -51.07 12.11
N PRO A 2 -27.69 -52.00 12.61
CA PRO A 2 -26.24 -52.04 12.80
C PRO A 2 -25.57 -53.15 11.94
N MET A 3 -24.31 -53.00 11.54
CA MET A 3 -23.47 -54.11 11.05
C MET A 3 -22.44 -54.43 12.13
N THR A 4 -22.64 -55.54 12.84
CA THR A 4 -21.66 -56.09 13.78
C THR A 4 -20.63 -56.88 12.98
N ARG A 5 -19.41 -56.36 12.86
CA ARG A 5 -18.33 -57.01 12.11
C ARG A 5 -17.62 -58.05 12.97
N ARG A 6 -17.61 -59.26 12.42
CA ARG A 6 -16.97 -60.51 12.83
C ARG A 6 -15.50 -60.31 13.22
N THR A 7 -15.14 -60.87 14.37
CA THR A 7 -13.78 -61.15 14.83
C THR A 7 -13.07 -62.14 13.91
N THR A 8 -11.80 -61.88 13.58
CA THR A 8 -10.85 -62.95 13.26
C THR A 8 -9.51 -62.66 13.94
N ASN A 9 -9.22 -63.48 14.94
CA ASN A 9 -7.92 -63.61 15.58
C ASN A 9 -6.95 -64.29 14.62
N TRP A 10 -5.75 -63.73 14.50
CA TRP A 10 -4.56 -64.50 14.14
C TRP A 10 -3.63 -64.54 15.35
N ARG A 11 -3.60 -65.69 16.04
CA ARG A 11 -2.38 -66.17 16.72
C ARG A 11 -1.32 -66.31 15.61
N THR A 12 -0.02 -66.09 15.84
CA THR A 12 0.82 -66.95 16.68
C THR A 12 2.22 -66.33 16.81
N GLY A 13 2.82 -66.45 18.00
CA GLY A 13 4.24 -66.75 18.15
C GLY A 13 5.25 -65.61 18.05
N THR A 14 5.88 -65.25 19.17
CA THR A 14 7.21 -65.75 19.57
C THR A 14 7.78 -64.77 20.60
N ARG A 15 8.03 -65.24 21.82
CA ARG A 15 8.79 -64.50 22.84
C ARG A 15 10.21 -64.27 22.31
N ARG A 16 10.54 -63.02 22.00
CA ARG A 16 11.92 -62.55 21.93
C ARG A 16 12.19 -61.67 23.15
N THR A 17 12.79 -62.28 24.15
CA THR A 17 13.57 -61.57 25.16
C THR A 17 14.81 -61.04 24.45
N GLY A 18 14.97 -59.72 24.37
CA GLY A 18 16.13 -59.15 23.68
C GLY A 18 16.15 -57.63 23.64
N THR A 19 17.02 -57.08 24.50
CA THR A 19 17.67 -55.78 24.39
C THR A 19 16.93 -54.57 24.96
N ARG A 20 17.57 -54.03 26.00
CA ARG A 20 17.25 -52.80 26.73
C ARG A 20 16.94 -51.64 25.79
N GLY A 21 15.94 -50.86 26.20
CA GLY A 21 15.48 -49.67 25.51
C GLY A 21 16.59 -48.72 25.11
N ARG A 22 16.55 -48.32 23.85
CA ARG A 22 17.07 -47.04 23.40
C ARG A 22 15.84 -46.20 23.11
N GLY A 23 15.40 -45.43 24.10
CA GLY A 23 14.44 -44.36 23.84
C GLY A 23 15.06 -43.45 22.80
N ILE A 24 14.46 -43.38 21.61
CA ILE A 24 14.78 -42.32 20.67
C ILE A 24 14.24 -41.06 21.32
N THR A 25 15.13 -40.32 22.00
CA THR A 25 14.84 -38.96 22.42
C THR A 25 14.75 -38.16 21.12
N THR A 26 13.56 -38.09 20.54
CA THR A 26 13.26 -37.11 19.52
C THR A 26 13.46 -35.77 20.19
N ALA A 27 14.62 -35.14 19.97
CA ALA A 27 14.88 -33.80 20.43
C ALA A 27 13.83 -32.91 19.76
N ILE A 28 12.76 -32.60 20.50
CA ILE A 28 11.82 -31.55 20.15
C ILE A 28 12.68 -30.30 20.19
N ARG A 29 13.19 -29.86 19.03
CA ARG A 29 13.79 -28.54 18.92
C ARG A 29 12.67 -27.57 19.25
N SER A 30 12.70 -27.03 20.45
CA SER A 30 11.86 -25.92 20.88
C SER A 30 12.07 -24.79 19.88
N PHE A 31 11.17 -24.64 18.92
CA PHE A 31 11.13 -23.48 18.06
C PHE A 31 10.83 -22.31 18.98
N THR A 32 11.84 -21.53 19.30
CA THR A 32 11.64 -20.23 19.93
C THR A 32 11.24 -19.32 18.78
N PRO A 33 9.96 -18.94 18.61
CA PRO A 33 9.59 -18.00 17.56
C PRO A 33 10.42 -16.74 17.79
N THR A 34 11.30 -16.44 16.84
CA THR A 34 12.03 -15.18 16.83
C THR A 34 11.00 -14.08 16.89
N SER A 35 10.98 -13.33 17.99
CA SER A 35 10.02 -12.25 18.20
C SER A 35 10.16 -11.26 17.03
N TYR A 36 9.18 -11.27 16.14
CA TYR A 36 9.12 -10.35 15.01
C TYR A 36 8.98 -8.94 15.59
N ASN A 37 9.93 -8.04 15.31
CA ASN A 37 9.81 -6.64 15.70
C ASN A 37 9.04 -5.88 14.60
N PRO A 38 7.73 -5.62 14.77
CA PRO A 38 6.93 -4.97 13.74
C PRO A 38 7.35 -3.52 13.45
N MET A 39 8.08 -2.88 14.37
CA MET A 39 8.46 -1.47 14.24
C MET A 39 9.60 -1.24 13.25
N ARG A 40 10.45 -2.24 12.99
CA ARG A 40 11.56 -2.11 12.02
C ARG A 40 11.08 -1.89 10.58
N PHE A 41 9.87 -2.37 10.27
CA PHE A 41 9.28 -2.25 8.94
C PHE A 41 8.29 -1.10 8.81
N THR A 42 8.08 -0.29 9.85
CA THR A 42 7.14 0.83 9.80
C THR A 42 7.46 1.82 8.67
N PRO A 43 8.72 2.26 8.45
CA PRO A 43 9.05 3.15 7.34
C PRO A 43 8.76 2.52 5.97
N ALA A 44 9.18 1.26 5.78
CA ALA A 44 8.95 0.52 4.54
C ALA A 44 7.46 0.33 4.24
N ARG A 45 6.65 -0.01 5.25
CA ARG A 45 5.19 -0.13 5.11
C ARG A 45 4.56 1.21 4.69
N ARG A 46 4.95 2.32 5.33
CA ARG A 46 4.45 3.66 4.96
C ARG A 46 4.78 4.01 3.51
N GLU A 47 6.00 3.73 3.07
CA GLU A 47 6.41 3.97 1.68
C GLU A 47 5.62 3.11 0.69
N VAL A 48 5.49 1.81 0.95
CA VAL A 48 4.74 0.89 0.08
C VAL A 48 3.27 1.31 0.00
N THR A 49 2.64 1.62 1.14
CA THR A 49 1.26 2.12 1.18
C THR A 49 1.11 3.42 0.37
N ALA A 50 2.02 4.38 0.54
CA ALA A 50 1.98 5.64 -0.21
C ALA A 50 2.13 5.42 -1.73
N LYS A 51 3.01 4.53 -2.17
CA LYS A 51 3.18 4.18 -3.59
C LYS A 51 1.94 3.50 -4.17
N ILE A 52 1.40 2.48 -3.49
CA ILE A 52 0.18 1.78 -3.94
C ILE A 52 -0.97 2.78 -4.11
N GLN A 53 -1.17 3.66 -3.13
CA GLN A 53 -2.25 4.63 -3.17
C GLN A 53 -2.02 5.73 -4.21
N SER A 54 -0.76 6.07 -4.50
CA SER A 54 -0.41 6.97 -5.59
C SER A 54 -0.83 6.40 -6.96
N PHE A 55 -0.59 5.11 -7.20
CA PHE A 55 -1.05 4.45 -8.42
C PHE A 55 -2.57 4.38 -8.51
N ARG A 56 -3.26 4.08 -7.40
CA ARG A 56 -4.74 4.10 -7.35
C ARG A 56 -5.30 5.48 -7.71
N ASN A 57 -4.72 6.54 -7.15
CA ASN A 57 -5.13 7.92 -7.44
C ASN A 57 -5.00 8.27 -8.93
N ILE A 58 -3.93 7.81 -9.60
CA ILE A 58 -3.76 7.99 -11.06
C ILE A 58 -4.79 7.13 -11.82
N HIS A 59 -4.95 5.86 -11.45
CA HIS A 59 -5.87 4.93 -12.10
C HIS A 59 -7.31 5.46 -12.13
N GLU A 60 -7.79 6.03 -11.03
CA GLU A 60 -9.12 6.64 -10.95
C GLU A 60 -9.35 7.81 -11.93
N GLN A 61 -8.29 8.42 -12.47
CA GLN A 61 -8.44 9.56 -13.39
C GLN A 61 -8.89 9.14 -14.78
N PHE A 62 -8.55 7.93 -15.19
CA PHE A 62 -8.82 7.40 -16.52
C PHE A 62 -9.68 6.13 -16.49
N THR A 63 -10.27 5.80 -15.34
CA THR A 63 -11.21 4.68 -15.19
C THR A 63 -12.55 5.14 -14.61
N GLY A 64 -13.58 4.30 -14.74
CA GLY A 64 -14.93 4.50 -14.21
C GLY A 64 -15.95 5.10 -15.20
N THR A 65 -17.21 4.76 -15.00
CA THR A 65 -18.34 4.99 -15.92
C THR A 65 -18.63 6.49 -16.17
N ASN A 66 -19.01 6.83 -17.41
CA ASN A 66 -19.61 8.10 -17.85
C ASN A 66 -18.78 9.40 -17.86
N LYS A 67 -17.44 9.39 -18.04
CA LYS A 67 -16.72 10.65 -18.35
C LYS A 67 -15.58 10.47 -19.35
N VAL A 68 -15.47 11.43 -20.27
CA VAL A 68 -14.27 11.73 -21.06
C VAL A 68 -13.07 11.70 -20.12
N THR A 69 -12.08 10.87 -20.43
CA THR A 69 -10.87 10.73 -19.62
C THR A 69 -10.13 12.07 -19.59
N ALA A 70 -10.01 12.67 -18.40
CA ALA A 70 -9.30 13.94 -18.23
C ALA A 70 -7.77 13.80 -18.39
N PHE A 71 -7.28 12.56 -18.49
CA PHE A 71 -5.87 12.21 -18.58
C PHE A 71 -5.60 11.52 -19.92
N SER A 72 -4.77 12.14 -20.75
CA SER A 72 -4.19 11.49 -21.94
C SER A 72 -3.21 10.39 -21.53
N PRO A 73 -2.92 9.41 -22.41
CA PRO A 73 -1.87 8.42 -22.16
C PRO A 73 -0.50 9.06 -21.83
N SER A 74 -0.15 10.15 -22.51
CA SER A 74 1.07 10.92 -22.22
C SER A 74 1.07 11.55 -20.83
N ALA A 75 -0.08 12.06 -20.36
CA ALA A 75 -0.22 12.54 -19.00
C ALA A 75 -0.06 11.40 -17.99
N VAL A 76 -0.69 10.25 -18.21
CA VAL A 76 -0.54 9.08 -17.33
C VAL A 76 0.93 8.67 -17.20
N ASN A 77 1.64 8.52 -18.31
CA ASN A 77 3.06 8.15 -18.31
C ASN A 77 3.92 9.16 -17.53
N LYS A 78 3.64 10.46 -17.70
CA LYS A 78 4.32 11.51 -16.92
C LYS A 78 4.10 11.34 -15.40
N TRP A 79 2.88 11.05 -14.97
CA TRP A 79 2.57 10.88 -13.55
C TRP A 79 3.12 9.57 -12.98
N ILE A 80 3.15 8.49 -13.76
CA ILE A 80 3.83 7.24 -13.40
C ILE A 80 5.33 7.50 -13.19
N ASN A 81 5.96 8.27 -14.08
CA ASN A 81 7.37 8.64 -13.93
C ASN A 81 7.66 9.45 -12.66
N PHE A 82 6.70 10.26 -12.19
CA PHE A 82 6.82 10.91 -10.88
C PHE A 82 6.84 9.90 -9.73
N ILE A 83 6.01 8.85 -9.78
CA ILE A 83 6.03 7.79 -8.75
C ILE A 83 7.34 7.01 -8.80
N ASN A 84 7.78 6.62 -9.99
CA ASN A 84 9.02 5.85 -10.17
C ASN A 84 10.26 6.64 -9.73
N SER A 85 10.25 7.97 -9.87
CA SER A 85 11.31 8.85 -9.34
C SER A 85 11.19 9.14 -7.84
N GLY A 86 10.26 8.48 -7.14
CA GLY A 86 10.11 8.54 -5.69
C GLY A 86 9.14 9.61 -5.18
N SER A 87 8.30 10.20 -6.03
CA SER A 87 7.24 11.11 -5.59
C SER A 87 5.98 10.36 -5.20
N TYR A 88 5.16 10.97 -4.35
CA TYR A 88 3.83 10.48 -4.02
C TYR A 88 2.76 11.38 -4.63
N ILE A 89 1.64 10.76 -5.02
CA ILE A 89 0.52 11.44 -5.66
C ILE A 89 -0.61 11.63 -4.65
N TYR A 90 -0.78 12.87 -4.23
CA TYR A 90 -1.79 13.31 -3.28
C TYR A 90 -3.05 13.74 -4.05
N LYS A 91 -4.20 13.20 -3.65
CA LYS A 91 -5.51 13.53 -4.22
C LYS A 91 -6.31 14.36 -3.22
N PHE A 92 -6.72 15.54 -3.63
CA PHE A 92 -7.57 16.42 -2.84
C PHE A 92 -8.89 16.65 -3.58
N THR A 93 -10.00 16.69 -2.84
CA THR A 93 -11.21 17.30 -3.40
C THR A 93 -10.98 18.79 -3.58
N ASN A 94 -11.74 19.45 -4.47
CA ASN A 94 -11.66 20.90 -4.65
C ASN A 94 -11.79 21.66 -3.32
N THR A 95 -12.72 21.24 -2.46
CA THR A 95 -12.92 21.82 -1.13
C THR A 95 -11.70 21.66 -0.24
N GLN A 96 -11.12 20.46 -0.17
CA GLN A 96 -9.91 20.22 0.61
C GLN A 96 -8.74 21.06 0.11
N PHE A 97 -8.55 21.13 -1.21
CA PHE A 97 -7.48 21.91 -1.82
C PHE A 97 -7.63 23.40 -1.53
N CYS A 98 -8.83 23.95 -1.71
CA CYS A 98 -9.13 25.35 -1.41
C CYS A 98 -8.93 25.67 0.08
N ARG A 99 -9.29 24.75 0.98
CA ARG A 99 -9.08 24.91 2.42
C ARG A 99 -7.59 25.01 2.79
N PHE A 100 -6.73 24.20 2.17
CA PHE A 100 -5.30 24.17 2.52
C PHE A 100 -4.46 25.25 1.81
N PHE A 101 -4.85 25.63 0.60
CA PHE A 101 -4.03 26.46 -0.27
C PHE A 101 -4.66 27.81 -0.60
N GLY A 102 -5.97 27.97 -0.39
CA GLY A 102 -6.73 29.20 -0.59
C GLY A 102 -7.88 29.03 -1.59
N THR A 103 -8.96 29.79 -1.38
CA THR A 103 -10.20 29.74 -2.18
C THR A 103 -10.01 30.14 -3.64
N ARG A 104 -8.97 30.92 -3.95
CA ARG A 104 -8.59 31.34 -5.32
C ARG A 104 -8.43 30.16 -6.28
N PHE A 105 -8.10 28.97 -5.76
CA PHE A 105 -7.91 27.78 -6.58
C PHE A 105 -9.20 27.14 -7.07
N ASN A 106 -10.38 27.58 -6.60
CA ASN A 106 -11.67 27.03 -7.05
C ASN A 106 -11.85 27.11 -8.57
N ARG A 107 -11.36 28.19 -9.19
CA ARG A 107 -11.43 28.44 -10.65
C ARG A 107 -10.07 28.59 -11.32
N SER A 108 -8.98 28.32 -10.60
CA SER A 108 -7.63 28.50 -11.13
C SER A 108 -7.19 27.37 -12.05
N ALA A 109 -6.38 27.72 -13.05
CA ALA A 109 -5.67 26.77 -13.89
C ALA A 109 -4.63 25.96 -13.11
N PRO A 110 -4.35 24.70 -13.50
CA PRO A 110 -3.30 23.88 -12.90
C PRO A 110 -1.92 24.52 -12.83
N THR A 111 -1.56 25.28 -13.86
CA THR A 111 -0.27 25.98 -13.95
C THR A 111 -0.11 27.04 -12.87
N ALA A 112 -1.18 27.77 -12.54
CA ALA A 112 -1.17 28.76 -11.46
C ALA A 112 -1.01 28.09 -10.08
N ALA A 113 -1.74 26.99 -9.85
CA ALA A 113 -1.60 26.20 -8.63
C ALA A 113 -0.20 25.59 -8.50
N TYR A 114 0.38 25.08 -9.59
CA TYR A 114 1.74 24.58 -9.62
C TYR A 114 2.75 25.64 -9.21
N LYS A 115 2.70 26.84 -9.82
CA LYS A 115 3.60 27.95 -9.47
C LYS A 115 3.51 28.30 -7.98
N TYR A 116 2.29 28.47 -7.46
CA TYR A 116 2.08 28.78 -6.05
C TYR A 116 2.65 27.71 -5.12
N LEU A 117 2.36 26.43 -5.39
CA LEU A 117 2.86 25.32 -4.59
C LEU A 117 4.38 25.19 -4.69
N ARG A 118 4.96 25.47 -5.85
CA ARG A 118 6.41 25.50 -6.07
C ARG A 118 7.07 26.63 -5.28
N THR A 119 6.46 27.81 -5.21
CA THR A 119 6.95 28.91 -4.36
C THR A 119 6.88 28.54 -2.88
N ARG A 120 5.79 27.88 -2.44
CA ARG A 120 5.56 27.56 -1.04
C ARG A 120 6.36 26.37 -0.50
N PHE A 121 6.55 25.33 -1.32
CA PHE A 121 7.17 24.06 -0.91
C PHE A 121 8.43 23.71 -1.71
N GLY A 122 8.87 24.62 -2.60
CA GLY A 122 10.13 24.53 -3.32
C GLY A 122 10.24 23.32 -4.25
N GLY A 123 11.46 22.78 -4.29
CA GLY A 123 11.90 21.65 -5.14
C GLY A 123 11.07 20.37 -5.06
N ALA A 124 10.26 20.25 -4.01
CA ALA A 124 9.55 19.05 -3.65
C ALA A 124 8.26 18.83 -4.45
N ILE A 125 7.62 19.87 -4.98
CA ILE A 125 6.42 19.74 -5.83
C ILE A 125 6.84 19.45 -7.26
N LYS A 126 6.51 18.28 -7.79
CA LYS A 126 6.90 17.85 -9.15
C LYS A 126 5.83 18.12 -10.21
N GLY A 127 4.57 18.17 -9.81
CA GLY A 127 3.48 18.42 -10.74
C GLY A 127 2.17 18.65 -10.02
N VAL A 128 1.28 19.42 -10.64
CA VAL A 128 -0.07 19.68 -10.16
C VAL A 128 -1.01 19.63 -11.34
N THR A 129 -2.14 18.94 -11.20
CA THR A 129 -3.18 18.94 -12.22
C THR A 129 -4.58 18.86 -11.62
N ARG A 130 -5.56 19.23 -12.44
CA ARG A 130 -6.96 18.92 -12.20
C ARG A 130 -7.23 17.48 -12.61
N GLY A 131 -7.93 16.75 -11.75
CA GLY A 131 -8.37 15.39 -11.98
C GLY A 131 -9.86 15.30 -12.28
N LYS A 132 -10.29 14.08 -12.59
CA LYS A 132 -11.70 13.69 -12.72
C LYS A 132 -12.46 14.04 -11.44
N GLY A 133 -13.71 14.48 -11.60
CA GLY A 133 -14.61 14.77 -10.47
C GLY A 133 -14.23 16.02 -9.68
N ASN A 134 -13.65 17.03 -10.33
CA ASN A 134 -13.23 18.28 -9.69
C ASN A 134 -12.20 18.05 -8.57
N THR A 135 -11.31 17.09 -8.76
CA THR A 135 -10.21 16.80 -7.82
C THR A 135 -8.93 17.52 -8.23
N TRP A 136 -8.02 17.65 -7.29
CA TRP A 136 -6.67 18.14 -7.49
C TRP A 136 -5.68 17.02 -7.20
N LEU A 137 -4.77 16.79 -8.13
CA LEU A 137 -3.65 15.89 -7.94
C LEU A 137 -2.39 16.72 -7.77
N VAL A 138 -1.59 16.34 -6.78
CA VAL A 138 -0.29 16.96 -6.51
C VAL A 138 0.74 15.85 -6.40
N ALA A 139 1.74 15.89 -7.27
CA ALA A 139 2.94 15.06 -7.14
C ALA A 139 3.94 15.79 -6.25
N ALA A 140 4.29 15.20 -5.11
CA ALA A 140 5.28 15.77 -4.20
C ALA A 140 6.24 14.71 -3.66
N THR A 141 7.49 15.10 -3.44
CA THR A 141 8.49 14.18 -2.85
C THR A 141 8.18 13.92 -1.37
N PRO A 142 8.70 12.82 -0.78
CA PRO A 142 8.48 12.48 0.62
C PRO A 142 9.06 13.53 1.60
N ARG A 143 9.93 14.41 1.09
CA ARG A 143 10.58 15.48 1.85
C ARG A 143 9.62 16.61 2.24
N VAL A 144 8.39 16.66 1.72
CA VAL A 144 7.41 17.66 2.17
C VAL A 144 6.80 17.25 3.51
N SER A 145 7.42 17.69 4.60
CA SER A 145 6.90 17.52 5.96
C SER A 145 5.84 18.55 6.34
N ALA A 146 5.58 19.54 5.48
CA ALA A 146 4.61 20.58 5.74
C ALA A 146 3.16 20.11 5.48
N ARG A 147 2.20 20.67 6.23
CA ARG A 147 0.77 20.44 5.98
C ARG A 147 0.39 20.99 4.61
N PRO A 148 -0.50 20.32 3.84
CA PRO A 148 -1.31 19.16 4.23
C PRO A 148 -0.67 17.79 3.99
N PHE A 149 0.56 17.73 3.44
CA PHE A 149 1.19 16.48 2.99
C PHE A 149 1.56 15.56 4.16
N SER A 150 2.08 16.11 5.26
CA SER A 150 2.41 15.33 6.45
C SER A 150 1.21 14.74 7.19
N SER A 151 0.04 15.38 7.11
CA SER A 151 -1.21 14.90 7.70
C SER A 151 -2.07 14.14 6.69
N TYR A 152 -1.55 13.83 5.50
CA TYR A 152 -2.35 13.22 4.45
C TYR A 152 -2.66 11.77 4.81
N THR A 153 -3.95 11.46 4.87
CA THR A 153 -4.41 10.09 5.10
C THR A 153 -4.51 9.36 3.77
N TRP A 154 -3.65 8.38 3.58
CA TRP A 154 -3.70 7.43 2.47
C TRP A 154 -4.89 6.48 2.66
N LYS A 155 -6.08 6.92 2.23
CA LYS A 155 -7.30 6.11 2.20
C LYS A 155 -7.35 5.32 0.90
#